data_AF-A0A538NUW6-F1
#
_entry.id   AF-A0A538NUW6-F1
#
_cell.length_a   1.000
_cell.length_b   1.000
_cell.length_c   1.000
_cell.angle_alpha   90.00
_cell.angle_beta   90.00
_cell.angle_gamma   90.00
#
_symmetry.space_group_name_H-M   'P 1'
#
loop_
_entity.id
_entity.type
_entity.pdbx_description
1 polymer ?
#
loop_
_entity_poly.entity_id
_entity_poly.type
_entity_poly.pdbx_seq_one_letter_code
_entity_poly.pdbx_strand_id
1 'polypeptide(L)'
;MPTLFRCPGQSYQVESRVFTEDKRLRRTANQLRSKPYRYGGGHKSFEDRGYDCSGTVSYVLGAAGLIASPMSSSEFRIYGQRGRGKWITVYAREGHTFAVIAGLRLDTTPWDNSSNRWAPRWQTTERLPRGFEARHPIGL
;
A
#
# COMPACT_ATOMS: atom_id res chain seq x y z
N MET A 1 -30.85 14.34 -20.95
CA MET A 1 -30.54 12.89 -21.01
C MET A 1 -29.05 12.70 -20.73
N PRO A 2 -28.59 11.81 -19.82
CA PRO A 2 -29.29 11.02 -18.81
C PRO A 2 -28.93 11.44 -17.36
N THR A 3 -29.90 11.32 -16.46
CA THR A 3 -29.68 11.41 -15.00
C THR A 3 -29.20 10.04 -14.52
N LEU A 4 -27.95 9.94 -14.07
CA LEU A 4 -27.43 8.73 -13.44
C LEU A 4 -28.15 8.51 -12.10
N PHE A 5 -29.07 7.55 -12.08
CA PHE A 5 -29.58 6.97 -10.84
C PHE A 5 -28.42 6.27 -10.12
N ARG A 6 -27.82 6.96 -9.15
CA ARG A 6 -26.88 6.36 -8.21
C ARG A 6 -27.69 5.54 -7.21
N CYS A 7 -27.63 4.21 -7.31
CA CYS A 7 -28.31 3.32 -6.38
C CYS A 7 -27.92 3.64 -4.92
N PRO A 8 -28.87 3.99 -4.04
CA PRO A 8 -28.63 4.21 -2.61
C PRO A 8 -28.37 2.85 -1.95
N GLY A 9 -27.12 2.41 -1.97
CA GLY A 9 -26.70 1.10 -1.46
C GLY A 9 -25.29 0.72 -1.89
N GLN A 10 -24.84 1.22 -3.04
CA GLN A 10 -23.49 0.92 -3.53
C GLN A 10 -22.41 1.71 -2.76
N SER A 11 -22.72 2.93 -2.29
CA SER A 11 -21.82 3.69 -1.42
C SER A 11 -21.60 3.03 -0.07
N TYR A 12 -22.67 2.56 0.58
CA TYR A 12 -22.59 1.89 1.89
C TYR A 12 -21.83 0.55 1.84
N GLN A 13 -22.01 -0.23 0.76
CA GLN A 13 -21.28 -1.48 0.56
C GLN A 13 -19.79 -1.24 0.24
N VAL A 14 -19.47 -0.21 -0.56
CA VAL A 14 -18.07 0.17 -0.83
C VAL A 14 -17.39 0.69 0.44
N GLU A 15 -18.06 1.51 1.24
CA GLU A 15 -17.50 2.11 2.45
C GLU A 15 -17.33 1.09 3.59
N SER A 16 -18.27 0.14 3.74
CA SER A 16 -18.12 -0.99 4.67
C SER A 16 -17.05 -2.00 4.25
N ARG A 17 -16.88 -2.23 2.94
CA ARG A 17 -15.77 -3.03 2.40
C ARG A 17 -14.44 -2.35 2.67
N VAL A 18 -14.30 -1.05 2.34
CA VAL A 18 -13.11 -0.24 2.66
C VAL A 18 -12.77 -0.31 4.15
N PHE A 19 -13.75 -0.18 5.04
CA PHE A 19 -13.51 -0.21 6.48
C PHE A 19 -13.04 -1.59 6.96
N THR A 20 -13.51 -2.66 6.34
CA THR A 20 -13.05 -4.02 6.63
C THR A 20 -11.63 -4.24 6.09
N GLU A 21 -11.34 -3.73 4.89
CA GLU A 21 -10.00 -3.76 4.30
C GLU A 21 -9.01 -2.93 5.12
N ASP A 22 -9.37 -1.72 5.58
CA ASP A 22 -8.52 -0.89 6.45
C ASP A 22 -8.09 -1.66 7.71
N LYS A 23 -9.03 -2.32 8.39
CA LYS A 23 -8.70 -3.13 9.57
C LYS A 23 -7.74 -4.27 9.24
N ARG A 24 -7.92 -4.95 8.10
CA ARG A 24 -7.01 -6.01 7.64
C ARG A 24 -5.64 -5.44 7.32
N LEU A 25 -5.57 -4.33 6.58
CA LEU A 25 -4.35 -3.63 6.22
C LEU A 25 -3.57 -3.20 7.47
N ARG A 26 -4.25 -2.57 8.43
CA ARG A 26 -3.67 -2.15 9.73
C ARG A 26 -3.16 -3.33 10.55
N ARG A 27 -3.94 -4.39 10.66
CA ARG A 27 -3.53 -5.61 11.38
C ARG A 27 -2.30 -6.26 10.72
N THR A 28 -2.29 -6.33 9.40
CA THR A 28 -1.21 -6.95 8.61
C THR A 28 0.07 -6.13 8.69
N ALA A 29 -0.02 -4.80 8.54
CA ALA A 29 1.12 -3.92 8.73
C ALA A 29 1.67 -3.96 10.16
N ASN A 30 0.81 -4.14 11.17
CA ASN A 30 1.26 -4.33 12.55
C ASN A 30 2.05 -5.63 12.74
N GLN A 31 1.72 -6.70 11.99
CA GLN A 31 2.52 -7.94 11.98
C GLN A 31 3.88 -7.75 11.31
N LEU A 32 3.98 -6.85 10.33
CA LEU A 32 5.26 -6.53 9.70
C LEU A 32 6.22 -5.77 10.61
N ARG A 33 5.71 -4.97 11.57
CA ARG A 33 6.54 -4.17 12.49
C ARG A 33 7.57 -5.00 13.28
N SER A 34 7.32 -6.28 13.51
CA SER A 34 8.24 -7.19 14.20
C SER A 34 9.23 -7.89 13.25
N LYS A 35 9.10 -7.69 11.94
CA LYS A 35 9.93 -8.35 10.93
C LYS A 35 11.04 -7.43 10.42
N PRO A 36 12.25 -7.96 10.18
CA PRO A 36 13.36 -7.18 9.65
C PRO A 36 13.13 -6.81 8.18
N TYR A 37 13.66 -5.66 7.75
CA TYR A 37 13.78 -5.37 6.33
C TYR A 37 14.80 -6.30 5.69
N ARG A 38 14.47 -6.85 4.52
CA ARG A 38 15.40 -7.65 3.71
C ARG A 38 15.22 -7.28 2.25
N TYR A 39 16.28 -6.79 1.60
CA TYR A 39 16.26 -6.48 0.17
C TYR A 39 15.88 -7.72 -0.66
N GLY A 40 14.89 -7.60 -1.55
CA GLY A 40 14.31 -8.72 -2.31
C GLY A 40 13.40 -9.65 -1.50
N GLY A 41 13.14 -9.34 -0.22
CA GLY A 41 12.30 -10.15 0.66
C GLY A 41 10.80 -9.94 0.40
N GLY A 42 10.02 -11.03 0.44
CA GLY A 42 8.57 -11.00 0.22
C GLY A 42 8.15 -11.06 -1.25
N HIS A 43 9.08 -11.33 -2.18
CA HIS A 43 8.82 -11.41 -3.62
C HIS A 43 8.52 -12.83 -4.13
N LYS A 44 9.02 -13.87 -3.44
CA LYS A 44 8.72 -15.27 -3.80
C LYS A 44 7.34 -15.71 -3.30
N SER A 45 6.93 -15.18 -2.15
CA SER A 45 5.67 -15.47 -1.47
C SER A 45 5.31 -14.29 -0.56
N PHE A 46 4.00 -14.11 -0.30
CA PHE A 46 3.55 -13.10 0.66
C PHE A 46 4.13 -13.36 2.05
N GLU A 47 4.30 -14.61 2.46
CA GLU A 47 4.98 -14.95 3.71
C GLU A 47 6.49 -15.11 3.49
N ASP A 48 7.27 -14.21 4.10
CA ASP A 48 8.73 -14.27 4.13
C ASP A 48 9.25 -13.87 5.53
N ARG A 49 10.52 -14.17 5.80
CA ARG A 49 11.25 -13.85 7.02
C ARG A 49 11.71 -12.39 7.09
N GLY A 50 11.69 -11.69 5.95
CA GLY A 50 11.97 -10.27 5.86
C GLY A 50 11.37 -9.69 4.59
N TYR A 51 11.10 -8.39 4.60
CA TYR A 51 10.38 -7.72 3.52
C TYR A 51 11.16 -6.50 3.05
N ASP A 52 11.23 -6.30 1.73
CA ASP A 52 11.69 -5.03 1.19
C ASP A 52 10.54 -4.01 1.09
N CYS A 53 10.80 -2.87 0.45
CA CYS A 53 9.79 -1.82 0.27
C CYS A 53 8.58 -2.30 -0.55
N SER A 54 8.81 -3.04 -1.62
CA SER A 54 7.78 -3.63 -2.49
C SER A 54 7.09 -4.79 -1.82
N GLY A 55 7.84 -5.72 -1.22
CA GLY A 55 7.30 -6.85 -0.47
C GLY A 55 6.42 -6.41 0.70
N THR A 56 6.76 -5.31 1.38
CA THR A 56 5.94 -4.73 2.45
C THR A 56 4.58 -4.26 1.93
N VAL A 57 4.59 -3.48 0.84
CA VAL A 57 3.35 -3.00 0.20
C VAL A 57 2.55 -4.18 -0.34
N SER A 58 3.20 -5.14 -0.98
CA SER A 58 2.57 -6.34 -1.50
C SER A 58 1.93 -7.21 -0.43
N TYR A 59 2.59 -7.42 0.71
CA TYR A 59 2.04 -8.20 1.82
C TYR A 59 0.74 -7.59 2.34
N VAL A 60 0.74 -6.27 2.51
CA VAL A 60 -0.42 -5.54 3.02
C VAL A 60 -1.55 -5.53 1.99
N LEU A 61 -1.27 -5.24 0.72
CA LEU A 61 -2.27 -5.30 -0.36
C LEU A 61 -2.80 -6.72 -0.60
N GLY A 62 -1.96 -7.75 -0.48
CA GLY A 62 -2.35 -9.14 -0.61
C GLY A 62 -3.28 -9.59 0.52
N ALA A 63 -3.03 -9.14 1.75
CA ALA A 63 -3.93 -9.41 2.88
C ALA A 63 -5.30 -8.73 2.76
N ALA A 64 -5.38 -7.63 2.01
CA ALA A 64 -6.63 -6.98 1.61
C ALA A 64 -7.26 -7.58 0.33
N GLY A 65 -6.66 -8.62 -0.24
CA GLY A 65 -7.13 -9.25 -1.48
C GLY A 65 -7.09 -8.32 -2.70
N LEU A 66 -6.27 -7.27 -2.68
CA LEU A 66 -6.16 -6.30 -3.78
C LEU A 66 -5.20 -6.76 -4.86
N ILE A 67 -4.25 -7.62 -4.51
CA ILE A 67 -3.30 -8.24 -5.45
C ILE A 67 -3.24 -9.75 -5.21
N ALA A 68 -3.07 -10.51 -6.29
CA ALA A 68 -2.99 -11.97 -6.25
C ALA A 68 -1.55 -12.49 -6.02
N SER A 69 -0.54 -11.69 -6.35
CA SER A 69 0.88 -12.05 -6.25
C SER A 69 1.73 -10.87 -5.79
N PRO A 70 2.89 -11.12 -5.15
CA PRO A 70 3.85 -10.06 -4.85
C PRO A 70 4.32 -9.34 -6.11
N MET A 71 4.54 -8.04 -6.01
CA MET A 71 4.92 -7.17 -7.13
C MET A 71 6.14 -6.36 -6.75
N SER A 72 6.97 -6.05 -7.74
CA SER A 72 8.12 -5.16 -7.61
C SER A 72 7.75 -3.69 -7.66
N SER A 73 8.67 -2.84 -7.18
CA SER A 73 8.52 -1.37 -7.25
C SER A 73 8.27 -0.89 -8.69
N SER A 74 8.89 -1.52 -9.68
CA SER A 74 8.66 -1.24 -11.10
C SER A 74 7.25 -1.65 -11.57
N GLU A 75 6.77 -2.83 -11.16
CA GLU A 75 5.42 -3.28 -11.51
C GLU A 75 4.34 -2.45 -10.82
N PHE A 76 4.60 -1.96 -9.60
CA PHE A 76 3.70 -1.03 -8.93
C PHE A 76 3.54 0.29 -9.68
N ARG A 77 4.48 0.68 -10.56
CA ARG A 77 4.31 1.86 -11.41
C ARG A 77 3.22 1.68 -12.45
N ILE A 78 2.82 0.46 -12.80
CA ILE A 78 1.73 0.22 -13.76
C ILE A 78 0.49 -0.38 -13.09
N TYR A 79 0.51 -0.54 -11.76
CA TYR A 79 -0.59 -1.08 -10.99
C TYR A 79 -1.78 -0.12 -10.93
N GLY A 80 -2.98 -0.64 -11.16
CA GLY A 80 -4.24 0.10 -11.01
C GLY A 80 -4.33 1.35 -11.90
N GLN A 81 -4.95 2.41 -11.37
CA GLN A 81 -5.10 3.70 -12.07
C GLN A 81 -4.09 4.74 -11.58
N ARG A 82 -3.77 5.69 -12.47
CA ARG A 82 -2.91 6.85 -12.16
C ARG A 82 -3.64 7.81 -11.25
N GLY A 83 -2.96 8.27 -10.21
CA GLY A 83 -3.43 9.32 -9.31
C GLY A 83 -3.52 8.89 -7.86
N ARG A 84 -4.00 9.81 -7.04
CA ARG A 84 -4.27 9.57 -5.62
C ARG A 84 -5.62 8.87 -5.49
N GLY A 85 -5.64 7.69 -4.89
CA GLY A 85 -6.88 7.01 -4.53
C GLY A 85 -7.53 7.66 -3.31
N LYS A 86 -8.83 7.40 -3.12
CA LYS A 86 -9.58 7.98 -2.00
C LYS A 86 -9.16 7.37 -0.66
N TRP A 87 -8.89 6.06 -0.66
CA TRP A 87 -8.56 5.31 0.55
C TRP A 87 -7.15 4.74 0.53
N ILE A 88 -6.71 4.26 -0.62
CA ILE A 88 -5.40 3.61 -0.78
C ILE A 88 -4.67 4.30 -1.93
N THR A 89 -3.46 4.79 -1.66
CA THR A 89 -2.57 5.31 -2.69
C THR A 89 -1.21 4.65 -2.53
N VAL A 90 -0.78 3.91 -3.54
CA VAL A 90 0.56 3.37 -3.69
C VAL A 90 1.42 4.40 -4.42
N TYR A 91 2.58 4.70 -3.89
CA TYR A 91 3.55 5.60 -4.48
C TYR A 91 4.77 4.79 -4.90
N ALA A 92 4.95 4.63 -6.21
CA ALA A 92 6.01 3.82 -6.77
C ALA A 92 7.01 4.66 -7.54
N ARG A 93 8.30 4.35 -7.40
CA ARG A 93 9.39 4.85 -8.24
C ARG A 93 10.41 3.75 -8.48
N GLU A 94 11.33 3.97 -9.39
CA GLU A 94 12.46 3.07 -9.58
C GLU A 94 13.26 2.94 -8.26
N GLY A 95 13.34 1.72 -7.74
CA GLY A 95 14.07 1.40 -6.51
C GLY A 95 13.36 1.70 -5.19
N HIS A 96 12.14 2.25 -5.18
CA HIS A 96 11.40 2.43 -3.93
C HIS A 96 9.87 2.47 -4.12
N THR A 97 9.12 1.92 -3.17
CA THR A 97 7.66 2.03 -3.13
C THR A 97 7.17 2.14 -1.69
N PHE A 98 6.09 2.90 -1.48
CA PHE A 98 5.39 3.02 -0.21
C PHE A 98 3.89 3.15 -0.45
N ALA A 99 3.06 2.90 0.57
CA ALA A 99 1.62 3.02 0.45
C ALA A 99 1.05 3.95 1.51
N VAL A 100 -0.02 4.66 1.17
CA VAL A 100 -0.84 5.44 2.08
C VAL A 100 -2.21 4.79 2.12
N ILE A 101 -2.63 4.34 3.31
CA ILE A 101 -3.88 3.61 3.53
C ILE A 101 -4.66 4.37 4.60
N ALA A 102 -5.87 4.82 4.27
CA ALA A 102 -6.74 5.61 5.13
C ALA A 102 -6.01 6.83 5.77
N GLY A 103 -5.07 7.43 5.02
CA GLY A 103 -4.25 8.56 5.48
C GLY A 103 -3.01 8.20 6.29
N LEU A 104 -2.78 6.92 6.63
CA LEU A 104 -1.56 6.46 7.29
C LEU A 104 -0.53 5.99 6.26
N ARG A 105 0.72 6.46 6.36
CA ARG A 105 1.81 6.02 5.49
C ARG A 105 2.43 4.74 6.02
N LEU A 106 2.45 3.70 5.19
CA LEU A 106 3.27 2.51 5.38
C LEU A 106 4.52 2.64 4.51
N ASP A 107 5.67 2.84 5.16
CA ASP A 107 6.95 3.04 4.47
C ASP A 107 8.05 2.30 5.25
N THR A 108 8.91 1.59 4.53
CA THR A 108 10.07 0.85 5.06
C THR A 108 11.31 1.70 5.24
N THR A 109 11.36 2.86 4.58
CA THR A 109 12.46 3.83 4.71
C THR A 109 12.10 4.89 5.75
N PRO A 110 12.96 5.14 6.75
CA PRO A 110 12.86 6.33 7.55
C PRO A 110 13.02 7.59 6.67
N TRP A 111 12.28 8.66 6.97
CA TRP A 111 12.49 9.97 6.31
C TRP A 111 13.88 10.53 6.59
N ASP A 112 14.47 10.17 7.73
CA ASP A 112 15.87 10.40 8.06
C ASP A 112 16.73 9.30 7.44
N ASN A 113 17.38 9.60 6.32
CA ASN A 113 18.45 8.78 5.72
C ASN A 113 19.63 8.47 6.68
N SER A 114 19.53 8.73 7.99
CA SER A 114 20.62 8.72 8.97
C SER A 114 20.67 7.48 9.87
N SER A 115 19.69 6.57 9.81
CA SER A 115 19.81 5.30 10.54
C SER A 115 19.50 4.13 9.62
N ASN A 116 20.45 3.21 9.50
CA ASN A 116 20.41 1.91 8.79
C ASN A 116 19.32 0.95 9.33
N ARG A 117 18.23 1.48 9.87
CA ARG A 117 17.09 0.79 10.48
C ARG A 117 15.91 0.82 9.51
N TRP A 118 16.11 0.21 8.35
CA TRP A 118 15.01 -0.03 7.43
C TRP A 118 14.06 -1.04 8.10
N ALA A 119 12.80 -0.64 8.26
CA ALA A 119 11.80 -1.47 8.91
C ALA A 119 10.41 -1.03 8.45
N PRO A 120 9.52 -1.99 8.09
CA PRO A 120 8.14 -1.69 7.74
C PRO A 120 7.40 -1.12 8.96
N ARG A 121 7.05 0.17 8.90
CA ARG A 121 6.31 0.83 9.98
C ARG A 121 5.32 1.86 9.46
N TRP A 122 4.28 2.09 10.25
CA TRP A 122 3.41 3.24 10.07
C TRP A 122 4.19 4.51 10.40
N GLN A 123 4.13 5.48 9.50
CA GLN A 123 4.74 6.79 9.65
C GLN A 123 3.62 7.83 9.56
N THR A 124 3.59 8.72 10.56
CA THR A 124 2.62 9.83 10.64
C THR A 124 3.12 11.06 9.88
N THR A 125 4.41 11.12 9.55
CA THR A 125 5.01 12.21 8.79
C THR A 125 4.50 12.17 7.35
N GLU A 126 4.06 13.31 6.84
CA GLU A 126 3.72 13.45 5.43
C GLU A 126 5.02 13.49 4.61
N ARG A 127 5.15 12.64 3.58
CA ARG A 127 6.26 12.70 2.62
C ARG A 127 5.71 13.28 1.35
N LEU A 128 6.31 14.38 0.89
CA LEU A 128 6.01 14.90 -0.44
C LEU A 128 6.37 13.80 -1.45
N PRO A 129 5.41 13.30 -2.25
CA PRO A 129 5.64 12.21 -3.19
C PRO A 129 6.36 12.70 -4.46
N ARG A 130 7.33 13.61 -4.32
CA ARG A 130 8.06 14.19 -5.47
C ARG A 130 8.86 13.08 -6.17
N GLY A 131 8.54 12.86 -7.45
CA GLY A 131 9.15 11.80 -8.26
C GLY A 131 8.56 10.40 -8.05
N PHE A 132 7.47 10.27 -7.29
CA PHE A 132 6.72 9.03 -7.18
C PHE A 132 5.48 9.06 -8.07
N GLU A 133 5.23 7.94 -8.74
CA GLU A 133 3.99 7.70 -9.45
C GLU A 133 2.93 7.24 -8.45
N ALA A 134 1.93 8.11 -8.23
CA ALA A 134 0.75 7.76 -7.45
C ALA A 134 -0.14 6.80 -8.24
N ARG A 135 -0.48 5.69 -7.61
CA ARG A 135 -1.28 4.59 -8.16
C ARG A 135 -2.30 4.15 -7.13
N HIS A 136 -3.47 3.72 -7.58
CA HIS A 136 -4.49 3.20 -6.66
C HIS A 136 -5.29 2.05 -7.27
N PRO A 137 -5.80 1.12 -6.45
CA PRO A 137 -6.72 0.09 -6.91
C PRO A 137 -7.98 0.71 -7.52
N ILE A 138 -8.46 0.12 -8.61
CA ILE A 138 -9.66 0.57 -9.32
C ILE A 138 -10.89 0.20 -8.49
N GLY A 139 -11.76 1.18 -8.21
CA GLY A 139 -13.00 0.96 -7.45
C GLY A 139 -12.92 1.23 -5.94
N LEU A 140 -11.82 1.83 -5.47
CA LEU A 140 -11.63 2.30 -4.08
C LEU A 140 -11.22 3.77 -4.02
#